data_AF-A0A6L9IYL2-F1
#
_entry.id   AF-A0A6L9IYL2-F1
#
_cell.length_a   1.000
_cell.length_b   1.000
_cell.length_c   1.000
_cell.angle_alpha   90.00
_cell.angle_beta   90.00
_cell.angle_gamma   90.00
#
_symmetry.space_group_name_H-M   'P 1'
#
loop_
_entity.id
_entity.type
_entity.pdbx_description
1 polymer ?
#
loop_
_entity_poly.entity_id
_entity_poly.type
_entity_poly.pdbx_seq_one_letter_code
_entity_poly.pdbx_strand_id
1 'polypeptide(L)'
;MDYGMIGKIEKAKQYASEPERVTFNSLTVEFRGDNDTYTITLGPDGWDSTSPSFRRYGICPHVMTLERLFKPMLKRQPLPYASGQNVVSDVEKATRYAQEPDRIRFVSYDATFAGTNGTHHVSFGPEGWFCDTDFFRSRGVDSHTMAMEHLLKGMLPPTPAPAAAANADTHTSESE
;
A
#
# COMPACT_ATOMS: atom_id res chain seq x y z
N MET A 1 15.31 9.65 -25.45
CA MET A 1 15.07 9.88 -24.01
C MET A 1 13.72 10.55 -23.90
N ASP A 2 12.74 9.90 -23.29
CA ASP A 2 11.36 10.41 -23.20
C ASP A 2 11.30 11.45 -22.07
N TYR A 3 11.38 12.74 -22.42
CA TYR A 3 11.33 13.86 -21.45
C TYR A 3 10.09 13.78 -20.53
N GLY A 4 8.99 13.19 -21.01
CA GLY A 4 7.80 12.95 -20.20
C GLY A 4 8.04 12.01 -19.03
N MET A 5 8.85 10.96 -19.22
CA MET A 5 9.15 9.99 -18.17
C MET A 5 10.09 10.57 -17.10
N ILE A 6 11.07 11.40 -17.50
CA ILE A 6 11.96 12.08 -16.55
C ILE A 6 11.14 12.93 -15.57
N GLY A 7 10.23 13.76 -16.10
CA GLY A 7 9.37 14.59 -15.27
C GLY A 7 8.44 13.78 -14.35
N LYS A 8 8.02 12.57 -14.77
CA LYS A 8 7.23 11.67 -13.92
C LYS A 8 8.05 11.08 -12.77
N ILE A 9 9.32 10.72 -13.03
CA ILE A 9 10.23 10.21 -12.01
C ILE A 9 10.56 11.30 -10.98
N GLU A 10 10.81 12.54 -11.41
CA GLU A 10 11.05 13.66 -10.51
C GLU A 10 9.84 13.95 -9.61
N LYS A 11 8.64 13.98 -10.20
CA LYS A 11 7.39 14.12 -9.45
C LYS A 11 7.16 12.98 -8.46
N ALA A 12 7.46 11.74 -8.84
CA ALA A 12 7.32 10.59 -7.95
C ALA A 12 8.19 10.73 -6.69
N LYS A 13 9.45 11.16 -6.86
CA LYS A 13 10.37 11.42 -5.74
C LYS A 13 9.85 12.54 -4.84
N GLN A 14 9.35 13.62 -5.43
CA GLN A 14 8.72 14.70 -4.69
C GLN A 14 7.52 14.18 -3.89
N TYR A 15 6.57 13.53 -4.54
CA TYR A 15 5.35 13.07 -3.86
C TYR A 15 5.64 12.03 -2.77
N ALA A 16 6.65 11.17 -2.94
CA ALA A 16 7.08 10.23 -1.91
C ALA A 16 7.67 10.93 -0.67
N SER A 17 8.16 12.17 -0.79
CA SER A 17 8.59 12.98 0.35
C SER A 17 7.45 13.72 1.05
N GLU A 18 6.23 13.69 0.47
CA GLU A 18 5.04 14.40 0.93
C GLU A 18 3.89 13.38 1.17
N PRO A 19 4.05 12.44 2.13
CA PRO A 19 3.13 11.31 2.31
C PRO A 19 1.68 11.73 2.61
N GLU A 20 1.44 12.93 3.16
CA GLU A 20 0.11 13.50 3.38
C GLU A 20 -0.71 13.71 2.10
N ARG A 21 -0.07 13.64 0.92
CA ARG A 21 -0.78 13.62 -0.37
C ARG A 21 -1.62 12.37 -0.56
N VAL A 22 -1.24 11.28 0.09
CA VAL A 22 -1.91 9.99 -0.04
C VAL A 22 -2.91 9.83 1.09
N THR A 23 -4.06 9.26 0.79
CA THR A 23 -5.02 8.79 1.78
C THR A 23 -5.39 7.36 1.46
N PHE A 24 -5.11 6.43 2.36
CA PHE A 24 -5.65 5.08 2.25
C PHE A 24 -7.16 5.10 2.52
N ASN A 25 -7.94 4.73 1.51
CA ASN A 25 -9.38 4.53 1.62
C ASN A 25 -9.66 3.14 2.22
N SER A 26 -8.93 2.14 1.73
CA SER A 26 -8.89 0.78 2.28
C SER A 26 -7.51 0.16 2.09
N LEU A 27 -7.16 -0.82 2.91
CA LEU A 27 -5.97 -1.65 2.71
C LEU A 27 -6.17 -3.03 3.30
N THR A 28 -5.43 -4.00 2.76
CA THR A 28 -5.24 -5.32 3.34
C THR A 28 -3.75 -5.62 3.36
N VAL A 29 -3.24 -5.95 4.55
CA VAL A 29 -1.85 -6.38 4.73
C VAL A 29 -1.78 -7.73 5.42
N GLU A 30 -0.79 -8.52 5.04
CA GLU A 30 -0.27 -9.62 5.82
C GLU A 30 0.83 -9.08 6.74
N PHE A 31 0.71 -9.36 8.03
CA PHE A 31 1.63 -8.84 9.05
C PHE A 31 2.25 -9.99 9.82
N ARG A 32 3.58 -10.16 9.69
CA ARG A 32 4.36 -11.14 10.43
C ARG A 32 4.64 -10.65 11.85
N GLY A 33 3.81 -11.10 12.81
CA GLY A 33 4.03 -10.89 14.23
C GLY A 33 5.15 -11.78 14.79
N ASP A 34 5.31 -11.79 16.12
CA ASP A 34 6.33 -12.64 16.77
C ASP A 34 5.96 -14.14 16.70
N ASN A 35 4.66 -14.44 16.75
CA ASN A 35 4.16 -15.81 16.89
C ASN A 35 3.52 -16.37 15.63
N ASP A 36 2.96 -15.51 14.77
CA ASP A 36 2.20 -15.91 13.58
C ASP A 36 2.08 -14.73 12.60
N THR A 37 1.50 -14.99 11.43
CA THR A 37 1.11 -13.98 10.44
C THR A 37 -0.38 -13.68 10.55
N TYR A 38 -0.72 -12.40 10.59
CA TYR A 38 -2.10 -11.94 10.73
C TYR A 38 -2.50 -11.08 9.55
N THR A 39 -3.74 -11.21 9.12
CA THR A 39 -4.34 -10.28 8.15
C THR A 39 -4.87 -9.08 8.91
N ILE A 40 -4.55 -7.89 8.43
CA ILE A 40 -5.07 -6.63 8.94
C ILE A 40 -5.75 -5.91 7.79
N THR A 41 -6.96 -5.44 8.03
CA THR A 41 -7.72 -4.68 7.05
C THR A 41 -8.07 -3.31 7.59
N LEU A 42 -8.12 -2.34 6.69
CA LEU A 42 -8.75 -1.05 6.89
C LEU A 42 -9.89 -0.94 5.90
N GLY A 43 -11.10 -0.74 6.39
CA GLY A 43 -12.28 -0.51 5.58
C GLY A 43 -13.06 0.73 6.01
N PRO A 44 -14.27 0.91 5.44
CA PRO A 44 -15.22 1.94 5.86
C PRO A 44 -15.56 1.85 7.35
N ASP A 45 -15.69 0.62 7.87
CA ASP A 45 -16.10 0.36 9.26
C ASP A 45 -14.96 0.48 10.28
N GLY A 46 -13.72 0.68 9.82
CA GLY A 46 -12.56 0.78 10.69
C GLY A 46 -11.48 -0.24 10.40
N TRP A 47 -10.64 -0.48 11.40
CA TRP A 47 -9.63 -1.52 11.38
C TRP A 47 -10.25 -2.87 11.75
N ASP A 48 -9.72 -3.94 11.16
CA ASP A 48 -9.89 -5.30 11.65
C ASP A 48 -8.55 -6.05 11.62
N SER A 49 -8.39 -7.01 12.53
CA SER A 49 -7.22 -7.89 12.52
C SER A 49 -7.60 -9.30 12.96
N THR A 50 -7.01 -10.30 12.30
CA THR A 50 -7.17 -11.71 12.69
C THR A 50 -6.45 -12.08 13.99
N SER A 51 -5.66 -11.17 14.58
CA SER A 51 -4.90 -11.47 15.79
C SER A 51 -5.80 -11.63 17.03
N PRO A 52 -5.47 -12.56 17.95
CA PRO A 52 -6.24 -12.77 19.17
C PRO A 52 -6.40 -11.52 20.05
N SER A 53 -5.36 -10.67 20.11
CA SER A 53 -5.42 -9.40 20.86
C SER A 53 -6.48 -8.47 20.29
N PHE A 54 -6.56 -8.33 18.97
CA PHE A 54 -7.57 -7.48 18.34
C PHE A 54 -8.98 -8.03 18.55
N ARG A 55 -9.17 -9.34 18.42
CA ARG A 55 -10.47 -9.99 18.69
C ARG A 55 -10.96 -9.78 20.12
N ARG A 56 -10.03 -9.64 21.08
CA ARG A 56 -10.35 -9.42 22.49
C ARG A 56 -10.55 -7.96 22.85
N TYR A 57 -9.73 -7.06 22.30
CA TYR A 57 -9.63 -5.67 22.77
C TYR A 57 -10.07 -4.63 21.74
N GLY A 58 -10.30 -5.03 20.48
CA GLY A 58 -10.56 -4.11 19.38
C GLY A 58 -9.34 -3.28 18.96
N ILE A 59 -8.16 -3.56 19.51
CA ILE A 59 -6.88 -2.93 19.18
C ILE A 59 -5.74 -3.93 19.42
N CYS A 60 -4.64 -3.82 18.68
CA CYS A 60 -3.47 -4.68 18.83
C CYS A 60 -2.19 -3.99 18.36
N PRO A 61 -0.99 -4.51 18.73
CA PRO A 61 0.30 -3.94 18.31
C PRO A 61 0.44 -3.78 16.80
N HIS A 62 -0.13 -4.69 16.00
CA HIS A 62 0.02 -4.65 14.56
C HIS A 62 -0.74 -3.47 13.93
N VAL A 63 -1.98 -3.21 14.38
CA VAL A 63 -2.73 -2.02 13.96
C VAL A 63 -2.01 -0.75 14.43
N MET A 64 -1.53 -0.74 15.67
CA MET A 64 -0.75 0.38 16.20
C MET A 64 0.53 0.67 15.39
N THR A 65 1.18 -0.37 14.84
CA THR A 65 2.31 -0.20 13.91
C THR A 65 1.88 0.51 12.63
N LEU A 66 0.78 0.09 12.01
CA LEU A 66 0.28 0.71 10.78
C LEU A 66 -0.16 2.16 11.02
N GLU A 67 -0.84 2.42 12.13
CA GLU A 67 -1.22 3.78 12.54
C GLU A 67 0.00 4.69 12.76
N ARG A 68 1.09 4.13 13.30
CA ARG A 68 2.35 4.86 13.47
C ARG A 68 3.03 5.15 12.13
N LEU A 69 3.19 4.13 11.27
CA LEU A 69 3.89 4.27 9.99
C LEU A 69 3.16 5.17 9.02
N PHE A 70 1.84 5.04 8.96
CA PHE A 70 1.01 5.67 7.94
C PHE A 70 0.17 6.82 8.48
N LYS A 71 0.51 7.37 9.66
CA LYS A 71 -0.18 8.50 10.28
C LYS A 71 -0.58 9.62 9.31
N PRO A 72 0.31 10.16 8.45
CA PRO A 72 -0.08 11.24 7.51
C PRO A 72 -1.06 10.76 6.41
N MET A 73 -1.11 9.45 6.16
CA MET A 73 -1.92 8.82 5.11
C MET A 73 -3.26 8.27 5.61
N LEU A 74 -3.55 8.42 6.90
CA LEU A 74 -4.77 7.92 7.54
C LEU A 74 -5.65 9.11 7.94
N LYS A 75 -6.78 9.31 7.25
CA LYS A 75 -7.78 10.34 7.60
C LYS A 75 -8.74 9.88 8.72
N ARG A 76 -8.20 9.26 9.76
CA ARG A 76 -8.96 8.81 10.92
C ARG A 76 -8.13 8.88 12.18
N GLN A 77 -8.81 9.00 13.31
CA GLN A 77 -8.12 8.99 14.60
C GLN A 77 -7.59 7.57 14.90
N PRO A 78 -6.43 7.45 15.57
CA PRO A 78 -5.96 6.17 16.07
C PRO A 78 -7.00 5.51 16.97
N LEU A 79 -7.02 4.18 16.99
CA LEU A 79 -7.88 3.45 17.91
C LEU A 79 -7.51 3.75 19.37
N PRO A 80 -8.51 3.88 20.26
CA PRO A 80 -8.24 4.06 21.68
C PRO A 80 -7.73 2.76 22.30
N TYR A 81 -6.94 2.89 23.37
CA TYR A 81 -6.56 1.74 24.19
C TYR A 81 -7.77 1.13 24.90
N ALA A 82 -7.74 -0.18 25.08
CA ALA A 82 -8.80 -0.91 25.76
C ALA A 82 -8.45 -1.18 27.23
N SER A 83 -9.48 -1.26 28.08
CA SER A 83 -9.32 -1.69 29.46
C SER A 83 -8.80 -3.13 29.55
N GLY A 84 -7.81 -3.37 30.40
CA GLY A 84 -7.18 -4.69 30.58
C GLY A 84 -6.15 -5.07 29.52
N GLN A 85 -5.88 -4.22 28.53
CA GLN A 85 -4.80 -4.41 27.56
C GLN A 85 -3.43 -4.18 28.21
N ASN A 86 -2.41 -4.95 27.81
CA ASN A 86 -1.03 -4.68 28.17
C ASN A 86 -0.44 -3.59 27.26
N VAL A 87 -0.90 -2.34 27.46
CA VAL A 87 -0.58 -1.20 26.58
C VAL A 87 0.92 -0.97 26.46
N VAL A 88 1.69 -1.11 27.55
CA VAL A 88 3.14 -0.89 27.53
C VAL A 88 3.81 -1.87 26.56
N SER A 89 3.56 -3.17 26.72
CA SER A 89 4.14 -4.18 25.83
C SER A 89 3.68 -4.00 24.40
N ASP A 90 2.42 -3.60 24.19
CA ASP A 90 1.87 -3.41 22.85
C ASP A 90 2.49 -2.20 22.13
N VAL A 91 2.74 -1.10 22.85
CA VAL A 91 3.45 0.09 22.32
C VAL A 91 4.91 -0.22 22.01
N GLU A 92 5.58 -1.00 22.86
CA GLU A 92 6.97 -1.45 22.62
C GLU A 92 7.05 -2.29 21.35
N LYS A 93 6.17 -3.28 21.21
CA LYS A 93 6.07 -4.11 20.00
C LYS A 93 5.77 -3.27 18.77
N ALA A 94 4.78 -2.38 18.86
CA ALA A 94 4.40 -1.52 17.74
C ALA A 94 5.56 -0.62 17.28
N THR A 95 6.32 -0.09 18.24
CA THR A 95 7.53 0.70 17.99
C THR A 95 8.60 -0.11 17.29
N ARG A 96 8.88 -1.33 17.77
CA ARG A 96 9.87 -2.23 17.17
C ARG A 96 9.47 -2.62 15.74
N TYR A 97 8.23 -3.08 15.54
CA TYR A 97 7.76 -3.51 14.22
C TYR A 97 7.76 -2.38 13.18
N ALA A 98 7.57 -1.12 13.60
CA ALA A 98 7.69 0.02 12.70
C ALA A 98 9.12 0.23 12.15
N GLN A 99 10.14 -0.34 12.80
CA GLN A 99 11.53 -0.35 12.29
C GLN A 99 11.84 -1.59 11.44
N GLU A 100 10.89 -2.53 11.32
CA GLU A 100 11.04 -3.81 10.62
C GLU A 100 9.99 -3.91 9.49
N PRO A 101 10.08 -3.05 8.46
CA PRO A 101 9.06 -2.94 7.42
C PRO A 101 8.85 -4.22 6.62
N ASP A 102 9.84 -5.12 6.58
CA ASP A 102 9.76 -6.45 5.96
C ASP A 102 8.74 -7.38 6.63
N ARG A 103 8.24 -7.04 7.82
CA ARG A 103 7.13 -7.74 8.47
C ARG A 103 5.78 -7.46 7.82
N ILE A 104 5.68 -6.37 7.08
CA ILE A 104 4.41 -5.87 6.55
C ILE A 104 4.41 -6.14 5.06
N ARG A 105 3.42 -6.87 4.58
CA ARG A 105 3.23 -7.13 3.16
C ARG A 105 1.85 -6.63 2.74
N PHE A 106 1.82 -5.64 1.86
CA PHE A 106 0.57 -5.23 1.22
C PHE A 106 0.07 -6.31 0.27
N VAL A 107 -1.16 -6.74 0.52
CA VAL A 107 -1.92 -7.63 -0.38
C VAL A 107 -2.70 -6.78 -1.37
N SER A 108 -3.38 -5.76 -0.87
CA SER A 108 -4.10 -4.79 -1.69
C SER A 108 -4.29 -3.47 -0.95
N TYR A 109 -4.53 -2.40 -1.70
CA TYR A 109 -5.06 -1.15 -1.15
C TYR A 109 -5.77 -0.33 -2.21
N ASP A 110 -6.61 0.57 -1.71
CA ASP A 110 -7.27 1.63 -2.44
C ASP A 110 -6.88 2.97 -1.83
N ALA A 111 -6.40 3.90 -2.65
CA ALA A 111 -5.91 5.18 -2.17
C ALA A 111 -6.34 6.35 -3.05
N THR A 112 -6.59 7.46 -2.37
CA THR A 112 -6.78 8.78 -2.97
C THR A 112 -5.44 9.52 -2.94
N PHE A 113 -5.00 10.06 -4.07
CA PHE A 113 -3.71 10.73 -4.22
C PHE A 113 -3.89 12.17 -4.68
N ALA A 114 -3.47 13.15 -3.87
CA ALA A 114 -3.44 14.56 -4.24
C ALA A 114 -2.20 14.90 -5.10
N GLY A 115 -2.37 14.86 -6.41
CA GLY A 115 -1.38 15.30 -7.39
C GLY A 115 -1.35 16.82 -7.55
N THR A 116 -0.46 17.31 -8.42
CA THR A 116 -0.35 18.76 -8.71
C THR A 116 -1.59 19.31 -9.41
N ASN A 117 -2.24 18.51 -10.26
CA ASN A 117 -3.31 18.97 -11.16
C ASN A 117 -4.69 18.41 -10.78
N GLY A 118 -4.83 17.87 -9.57
CA GLY A 118 -6.06 17.24 -9.12
C GLY A 118 -5.80 16.01 -8.26
N THR A 119 -6.89 15.35 -7.92
CA THR A 119 -6.89 14.13 -7.13
C THR A 119 -7.06 12.93 -8.05
N HIS A 120 -6.27 11.90 -7.81
CA HIS A 120 -6.21 10.68 -8.59
C HIS A 120 -6.50 9.48 -7.71
N HIS A 121 -7.12 8.47 -8.29
CA HIS A 121 -7.30 7.17 -7.69
C HIS A 121 -6.10 6.27 -8.03
N VAL A 122 -5.56 5.62 -6.99
CA VAL A 122 -4.43 4.69 -7.11
C VAL A 122 -4.77 3.44 -6.30
N SER A 123 -4.59 2.28 -6.91
CA SER A 123 -4.81 1.00 -6.23
C SER A 123 -3.74 -0.01 -6.58
N PHE A 124 -3.59 -0.98 -5.69
CA PHE A 124 -2.73 -2.14 -5.86
C PHE A 124 -3.49 -3.39 -5.40
N GLY A 125 -3.35 -4.50 -6.11
CA GLY A 125 -3.99 -5.76 -5.75
C GLY A 125 -3.56 -6.93 -6.63
N PRO A 126 -4.36 -8.02 -6.68
CA PRO A 126 -4.06 -9.22 -7.46
C PRO A 126 -3.82 -8.96 -8.96
N GLU A 127 -4.50 -7.95 -9.53
CA GLU A 127 -4.36 -7.53 -10.93
C GLU A 127 -3.16 -6.59 -11.17
N GLY A 128 -2.42 -6.27 -10.11
CA GLY A 128 -1.28 -5.36 -10.15
C GLY A 128 -1.65 -3.91 -9.80
N TRP A 129 -0.91 -2.98 -10.39
CA TRP A 129 -1.07 -1.55 -10.17
C TRP A 129 -2.19 -0.97 -11.03
N PHE A 130 -2.86 0.05 -10.50
CA PHE A 130 -3.79 0.88 -11.26
C PHE A 130 -3.65 2.35 -10.84
N CYS A 131 -3.76 3.25 -11.82
CA CYS A 131 -4.00 4.66 -11.60
C CYS A 131 -4.90 5.23 -12.71
N ASP A 132 -5.78 6.14 -12.36
CA ASP A 132 -6.77 6.72 -13.29
C ASP A 132 -6.19 7.71 -14.32
N THR A 133 -4.90 8.00 -14.27
CA THR A 133 -4.26 8.96 -15.17
C THR A 133 -4.08 8.41 -16.60
N ASP A 134 -4.16 9.30 -17.60
CA ASP A 134 -3.84 8.96 -19.00
C ASP A 134 -2.43 8.40 -19.16
N PHE A 135 -1.48 8.93 -18.39
CA PHE A 135 -0.10 8.49 -18.46
C PHE A 135 0.03 7.03 -18.01
N PHE A 136 -0.62 6.67 -16.89
CA PHE A 136 -0.67 5.27 -16.43
C PHE A 136 -1.36 4.38 -17.46
N ARG A 137 -2.52 4.76 -18.00
CA ARG A 137 -3.22 3.99 -19.03
C ARG A 137 -2.36 3.67 -20.26
N SER A 138 -1.47 4.60 -20.63
CA SER A 138 -0.59 4.43 -21.79
C SER A 138 0.69 3.63 -21.53
N ARG A 139 1.18 3.57 -20.28
CA ARG A 139 2.52 3.04 -19.95
C ARG A 139 2.54 1.99 -18.83
N GLY A 140 1.44 1.80 -18.11
CA GLY A 140 1.37 0.96 -16.90
C GLY A 140 2.15 1.50 -15.70
N VAL A 141 2.63 2.75 -15.76
CA VAL A 141 3.38 3.41 -14.69
C VAL A 141 3.18 4.92 -14.78
N ASP A 142 3.12 5.61 -13.65
CA ASP A 142 3.13 7.07 -13.59
C ASP A 142 3.78 7.60 -12.31
N SER A 143 3.72 8.91 -12.09
CA SER A 143 4.30 9.54 -10.89
C SER A 143 3.65 9.09 -9.58
N HIS A 144 2.39 8.67 -9.61
CA HIS A 144 1.67 8.26 -8.40
C HIS A 144 2.02 6.83 -8.01
N THR A 145 2.01 5.90 -8.96
CA THR A 145 2.41 4.50 -8.68
C THR A 145 3.87 4.42 -8.26
N MET A 146 4.77 5.15 -8.93
CA MET A 146 6.18 5.22 -8.52
C MET A 146 6.36 5.85 -7.13
N ALA A 147 5.57 6.88 -6.77
CA ALA A 147 5.60 7.45 -5.42
C ALA A 147 5.16 6.42 -4.37
N MET A 148 4.12 5.65 -4.65
CA MET A 148 3.68 4.55 -3.77
C MET A 148 4.72 3.45 -3.64
N GLU A 149 5.42 3.09 -4.73
CA GLU A 149 6.56 2.15 -4.68
C GLU A 149 7.68 2.65 -3.75
N HIS A 150 7.96 3.96 -3.76
CA HIS A 150 8.93 4.57 -2.86
C HIS A 150 8.45 4.57 -1.41
N LEU A 151 7.21 4.97 -1.16
CA LEU A 151 6.61 5.03 0.19
C LEU A 151 6.50 3.65 0.84
N LEU A 152 6.17 2.62 0.05
CA LEU A 152 5.94 1.25 0.51
C LEU A 152 7.14 0.34 0.24
N LYS A 153 8.33 0.93 0.10
CA LYS A 153 9.55 0.18 -0.19
C LYS A 153 9.78 -0.89 0.88
N GLY A 154 9.93 -2.14 0.43
CA GLY A 154 10.12 -3.30 1.31
C GLY A 154 8.83 -3.88 1.89
N MET A 155 7.68 -3.26 1.63
CA MET A 155 6.36 -3.73 2.07
C MET A 155 5.48 -4.24 0.92
N LEU A 156 5.89 -4.03 -0.32
CA LEU A 156 5.23 -4.58 -1.50
C LEU A 156 5.78 -5.98 -1.81
N PRO A 157 4.98 -6.87 -2.44
CA PRO A 157 5.53 -8.11 -2.96
C PRO A 157 6.69 -7.81 -3.92
N PRO A 158 7.71 -8.69 -3.98
CA PRO A 158 8.73 -8.56 -5.00
C PRO A 158 8.03 -8.57 -6.37
N THR A 159 8.26 -7.53 -7.16
CA THR A 159 7.68 -7.37 -8.50
C THR A 159 7.86 -8.68 -9.27
N PRO A 160 6.79 -9.42 -9.62
CA PRO A 160 6.92 -10.47 -10.60
C PRO A 160 7.40 -9.82 -11.89
N ALA A 161 8.39 -10.42 -12.56
CA ALA A 161 8.83 -9.98 -13.88
C ALA A 161 7.58 -9.73 -14.76
N PRO A 162 7.54 -8.64 -15.56
CA PRO A 162 6.37 -8.31 -16.34
C PRO A 162 5.94 -9.55 -17.12
N ALA A 163 4.69 -9.97 -16.94
CA ALA A 163 4.09 -10.96 -17.82
C ALA A 163 4.23 -10.39 -19.22
N ALA A 164 5.13 -10.99 -20.01
CA ALA A 164 5.32 -10.64 -21.40
C ALA A 164 3.94 -10.59 -22.04
N ALA A 165 3.62 -9.46 -22.68
CA ALA A 165 2.40 -9.31 -23.45
C ALA A 165 2.21 -10.60 -24.27
N ALA A 166 1.13 -11.32 -23.98
CA ALA A 166 0.77 -12.50 -24.74
C ALA A 166 0.68 -12.06 -26.20
N ASN A 167 1.65 -12.51 -27.00
CA ASN A 167 1.74 -12.19 -28.42
C ASN A 167 0.40 -12.53 -29.07
N ALA A 168 -0.17 -11.55 -29.75
CA ALA A 168 -1.23 -11.77 -30.71
C ALA A 168 -0.62 -12.47 -31.93
N ASP A 169 -0.55 -13.80 -31.89
CA ASP A 169 -0.39 -14.62 -33.08
C ASP A 169 -1.77 -14.86 -33.70
N THR A 170 -2.07 -14.13 -34.77
CA THR A 170 -2.88 -14.66 -35.89
C THR A 170 -2.38 -14.05 -37.18
N HIS A 171 -1.37 -14.68 -37.78
CA HIS A 171 -1.18 -14.64 -39.23
C HIS A 171 -1.24 -16.09 -39.73
N THR A 172 -2.44 -16.48 -40.13
CA THR A 172 -2.67 -17.68 -40.94
C THR A 172 -2.10 -17.38 -42.32
N SER A 173 -0.97 -17.99 -42.68
CA SER A 173 -0.53 -18.03 -44.08
C SER A 173 -1.36 -19.09 -44.81
N GLU A 174 -2.31 -18.65 -45.63
CA GLU A 174 -2.81 -19.46 -46.74
C GLU A 174 -1.65 -19.69 -47.73
N SER A 175 -1.48 -20.95 -48.11
CA SER A 175 -0.61 -21.38 -49.19
C SER A 175 -1.47 -22.08 -50.22
N GLU A 176 -1.57 -21.46 -51.40
CA GLU A 176 -1.83 -22.09 -52.70
C GLU A 176 -0.82 -21.50 -53.72
#